data_AF-Q11FU8-F1
#
_entry.id   AF-Q11FU8-F1
#
_cell.length_a   1.000
_cell.length_b   1.000
_cell.length_c   1.000
_cell.angle_alpha   90.00
_cell.angle_beta   90.00
_cell.angle_gamma   90.00
#
_symmetry.space_group_name_H-M   'P 1'
#
loop_
_entity.id
_entity.type
_entity.pdbx_description
1 polymer ?
#
loop_
_entity_poly.entity_id
_entity_poly.type
_entity_poly.pdbx_seq_one_letter_code
_entity_poly.pdbx_strand_id
1 'polypeptide(L)' 'MLNIDWRSPAAYQHAEHIPAAGFAWEYLRRDDEYHRDYHKITRIRKPAARTLEEFSKRWGLRFPV' A
#
# COMPACT_ATOMS: atom_id res chain seq x y z
N MET A 1 -23.56 -6.12 -13.39
CA MET A 1 -23.02 -5.14 -12.43
C MET A 1 -23.11 -5.78 -11.05
N LEU A 2 -22.03 -5.76 -10.26
CA LEU A 2 -22.08 -6.22 -8.87
C LEU A 2 -23.10 -5.36 -8.10
N ASN A 3 -24.10 -5.99 -7.47
CA ASN A 3 -25.03 -5.31 -6.58
C ASN A 3 -24.35 -5.10 -5.23
N ILE A 4 -23.54 -4.06 -5.11
CA ILE A 4 -22.83 -3.72 -3.88
C ILE A 4 -23.75 -2.86 -3.02
N ASP A 5 -24.25 -3.42 -1.93
CA ASP A 5 -24.89 -2.64 -0.87
C ASP A 5 -23.82 -1.94 -0.02
N TRP A 6 -23.34 -0.81 -0.52
CA TRP A 6 -22.31 -0.01 0.14
C TRP A 6 -22.77 0.59 1.47
N ARG A 7 -24.05 0.49 1.85
CA ARG A 7 -24.53 0.94 3.17
C ARG A 7 -24.61 -0.19 4.19
N SER A 8 -24.45 -1.45 3.77
CA SER A 8 -24.46 -2.58 4.69
C SER A 8 -23.24 -2.52 5.62
N PRO A 9 -23.43 -2.45 6.95
CA PRO A 9 -22.32 -2.46 7.90
C PRO A 9 -21.49 -3.74 7.81
N ALA A 10 -22.12 -4.86 7.44
CA ALA A 10 -21.43 -6.14 7.25
C ALA A 10 -20.36 -6.08 6.16
N ALA A 11 -20.48 -5.17 5.19
CA ALA A 11 -19.47 -4.95 4.16
C ALA A 11 -18.16 -4.32 4.72
N TYR A 12 -18.22 -3.70 5.90
CA TYR A 12 -17.10 -2.99 6.52
C TYR A 12 -16.58 -3.64 7.80
N GLN A 13 -17.16 -4.77 8.24
CA GLN A 13 -16.75 -5.45 9.47
C GLN A 13 -15.25 -5.74 9.53
N HIS A 14 -14.61 -6.03 8.38
CA HIS A 14 -13.16 -6.21 8.33
C HIS A 14 -12.39 -4.94 8.70
N ALA A 15 -12.86 -3.76 8.27
CA ALA A 15 -12.22 -2.48 8.56
C ALA A 15 -12.20 -2.12 10.05
N GLU A 16 -13.14 -2.67 10.83
CA GLU A 16 -13.18 -2.49 12.29
C GLU A 16 -12.10 -3.28 13.03
N HIS A 17 -11.58 -4.36 12.43
CA HIS A 17 -10.67 -5.29 13.08
C HIS A 17 -9.24 -5.24 12.55
N ILE A 18 -9.00 -4.58 11.41
CA ILE A 18 -7.65 -4.44 10.87
C ILE A 18 -6.80 -3.48 11.72
N PRO A 19 -5.52 -3.81 11.98
CA PRO A 19 -4.59 -2.87 12.57
C PRO A 19 -4.46 -1.60 11.72
N ALA A 20 -4.15 -0.47 12.35
CA ALA A 20 -3.98 0.82 11.65
C ALA A 20 -3.00 0.75 10.47
N ALA A 21 -1.91 -0.02 10.61
CA ALA A 21 -0.96 -0.26 9.52
C ALA A 21 -1.57 -1.04 8.35
N GLY A 22 -2.42 -2.02 8.64
CA GLY A 22 -3.18 -2.77 7.62
C GLY A 22 -4.19 -1.88 6.90
N PHE A 23 -4.86 -0.99 7.64
CA PHE A 23 -5.77 -0.02 7.03
C PHE A 23 -5.03 0.99 6.14
N ALA A 24 -3.89 1.52 6.58
CA ALA A 24 -3.05 2.40 5.76
C ALA A 24 -2.56 1.69 4.48
N TRP A 25 -2.22 0.40 4.58
CA TRP A 25 -1.82 -0.41 3.43
C TRP A 25 -2.93 -0.56 2.38
N GLU A 26 -4.20 -0.66 2.80
CA GLU A 26 -5.34 -0.72 1.87
C GLU A 26 -5.41 0.52 0.97
N TYR A 27 -5.08 1.72 1.47
CA TYR A 27 -4.98 2.91 0.62
C TYR A 27 -3.79 2.82 -0.34
N LEU A 28 -2.63 2.45 0.19
CA LEU A 28 -1.39 2.44 -0.58
C LEU A 28 -1.43 1.45 -1.76
N ARG A 29 -1.99 0.26 -1.57
CA ARG A 29 -2.11 -0.77 -2.63
C ARG A 29 -3.14 -0.45 -3.72
N ARG A 30 -3.86 0.67 -3.60
CA ARG A 30 -4.81 1.17 -4.61
C ARG A 30 -4.29 2.45 -5.28
N ASP A 31 -3.16 2.98 -4.81
CA ASP A 31 -2.56 4.18 -5.36
C ASP A 31 -1.72 3.82 -6.60
N ASP A 32 -2.09 4.41 -7.75
CA ASP A 32 -1.41 4.14 -9.02
C ASP A 32 0.03 4.65 -9.05
N GLU A 33 0.34 5.71 -8.31
CA GLU A 33 1.69 6.25 -8.23
C GLU A 33 2.59 5.35 -7.39
N TYR A 34 2.06 4.82 -6.28
CA TYR A 34 2.72 3.77 -5.51
C TYR A 34 3.05 2.57 -6.39
N HIS A 35 2.09 2.08 -7.19
CA HIS A 35 2.33 0.96 -8.10
C HIS A 35 3.45 1.26 -9.10
N ARG A 36 3.45 2.44 -9.72
CA ARG A 36 4.52 2.85 -10.63
C ARG A 36 5.88 2.89 -9.95
N ASP A 37 5.97 3.48 -8.77
CA ASP A 37 7.24 3.62 -8.05
C ASP A 37 7.74 2.28 -7.52
N TYR A 38 6.85 1.44 -7.00
CA TYR A 38 7.18 0.08 -6.59
C TYR A 38 7.70 -0.75 -7.77
N HIS A 39 7.05 -0.68 -8.94
CA HIS A 39 7.52 -1.35 -10.15
C HIS A 39 8.88 -0.84 -10.64
N LYS A 40 9.19 0.45 -10.49
CA LYS A 40 10.51 0.98 -10.82
C LYS A 40 11.59 0.38 -9.93
N ILE A 41 11.37 0.34 -8.61
CA ILE A 41 12.40 -0.13 -7.65
C ILE A 41 12.59 -1.64 -7.73
N THR A 42 11.52 -2.42 -7.87
CA THR A 42 11.60 -3.89 -7.99
C THR A 42 12.35 -4.37 -9.23
N ARG A 43 12.45 -3.54 -10.27
CA ARG A 43 13.27 -3.83 -11.46
C ARG A 43 14.76 -3.59 -11.25
N ILE A 44 15.16 -2.90 -10.18
CA ILE A 44 16.57 -2.64 -9.86
C ILE A 44 17.10 -3.84 -9.07
N ARG A 45 18.07 -4.57 -9.63
CA ARG A 45 18.65 -5.77 -8.98
C ARG A 45 19.25 -5.48 -7.59
N LYS A 46 19.83 -4.29 -7.42
CA LYS A 46 20.38 -3.77 -6.16
C LYS A 46 20.13 -2.27 -6.09
N PRO A 47 18.97 -1.82 -5.58
CA PRO A 47 18.70 -0.40 -5.44
C PRO A 47 19.67 0.22 -4.46
N ALA A 48 20.14 1.44 -4.76
CA ALA A 48 21.00 2.18 -3.85
C ALA A 48 20.25 2.47 -2.54
N ALA A 49 20.97 2.50 -1.41
CA ALA A 49 20.39 2.79 -0.10
C ALA A 49 19.57 4.09 -0.10
N ARG A 50 20.08 5.13 -0.79
CA ARG A 50 19.38 6.40 -0.97
C ARG A 50 18.04 6.26 -1.67
N THR A 51 17.94 5.42 -2.70
CA THR A 51 16.69 5.17 -3.43
C THR A 51 15.66 4.49 -2.53
N LEU A 52 16.09 3.53 -1.71
CA LEU A 52 15.21 2.88 -0.72
C LEU A 52 14.78 3.86 0.39
N GLU A 53 15.67 4.76 0.81
CA GLU A 53 15.35 5.78 1.80
C GLU A 53 14.33 6.80 1.27
N GLU A 54 14.52 7.29 0.04
CA GLU A 54 13.58 8.19 -0.63
C GLU A 54 12.20 7.54 -0.81
N PHE A 55 12.17 6.25 -1.20
CA PHE A 55 10.92 5.49 -1.26
C PHE A 55 10.26 5.35 0.12
N SER A 56 11.04 5.05 1.14
CA SER A 56 10.54 4.90 2.52
C SER A 56 9.99 6.22 3.06
N LYS A 57 10.66 7.35 2.77
CA LYS A 57 10.20 8.70 3.16
C LYS A 57 8.90 9.08 2.47
N ARG A 58 8.74 8.70 1.20
CA ARG A 58 7.55 9.00 0.41
C ARG A 58 6.34 8.17 0.82
N TRP A 59 6.51 6.86 0.97
CA TRP A 59 5.41 5.91 1.13
C TRP A 59 5.24 5.37 2.55
N GLY A 60 6.17 5.67 3.46
CA GLY A 60 6.16 5.18 4.85
C GLY A 60 6.50 3.70 5.00
N LEU A 61 6.87 3.00 3.92
CA LEU A 61 7.24 1.59 3.94
C LEU A 61 8.74 1.40 4.07
N ARG A 62 9.17 0.46 4.91
CA ARG A 62 10.56 -0.01 4.95
C ARG A 62 10.61 -1.46 4.50
N PHE A 63 11.47 -1.75 3.54
CA PHE A 63 11.79 -3.13 3.18
C PHE A 63 12.94 -3.62 4.06
N PRO A 64 12.92 -4.88 4.51
CA PRO A 64 14.10 -5.48 5.12
C PRO A 64 15.26 -5.45 4.12
N VAL A 65 16.42 -5.03 4.62
CA VAL A 65 17.70 -4.94 3.88
C VAL A 65 18.44 -6.26 3.95
#